data_AF-A0A2S2QGV7-F1
#
_entry.id   AF-A0A2S2QGV7-F1
#
_cell.length_a   1.000
_cell.length_b   1.000
_cell.length_c   1.000
_cell.angle_alpha   90.00
_cell.angle_beta   90.00
_cell.angle_gamma   90.00
#
_symmetry.space_group_name_H-M   'P 1'
#
loop_
_entity.id
_entity.type
_entity.pdbx_description
1 polymer ?
#
loop_
_entity_poly.entity_id
_entity_poly.type
_entity_poly.pdbx_seq_one_letter_code
_entity_poly.pdbx_strand_id
1 'polypeptide(L)'
;MVVNRIVEQWPALKLFFSSHWIEDKLKASENIFHALLDHSVLNYYKFLQWILPKFVNLNKLFQSDKPVIWLVFSKMSVTYTDVLYSYMRRCNNPLSVDPNNSSYFLPLNQMYLGIDVMNMLQTLEVAKNHVMVQDILEHCRRFLIISIKEIRA
;
A
#
# COMPACT_ATOMS: atom_id res chain seq x y z
N MET A 1 13.51 4.48 -0.18
CA MET A 1 12.66 4.02 -1.31
C MET A 1 12.10 5.24 -2.02
N VAL A 2 11.84 5.16 -3.33
CA VAL A 2 11.31 6.29 -4.12
C VAL A 2 9.99 6.82 -3.51
N VAL A 3 9.11 5.92 -3.08
CA VAL A 3 7.84 6.27 -2.41
C VAL A 3 8.05 7.16 -1.18
N ASN A 4 9.04 6.87 -0.32
CA ASN A 4 9.31 7.72 0.85
C ASN A 4 9.69 9.14 0.45
N ARG A 5 10.50 9.29 -0.60
CA ARG A 5 10.92 10.60 -1.12
C ARG A 5 9.73 11.37 -1.68
N ILE A 6 8.84 10.70 -2.42
CA ILE A 6 7.63 11.32 -2.98
C ILE A 6 6.71 11.81 -1.85
N VAL A 7 6.46 10.97 -0.84
CA VAL A 7 5.60 11.34 0.29
C VAL A 7 6.21 12.48 1.11
N GLU A 8 7.51 12.44 1.37
CA GLU A 8 8.23 13.49 2.11
C GLU A 8 8.18 14.84 1.38
N GLN A 9 8.38 14.81 0.05
CA GLN A 9 8.36 16.02 -0.79
C GLN A 9 6.96 16.43 -1.24
N TRP A 10 5.89 15.75 -0.78
CA TRP A 10 4.53 16.01 -1.24
C TRP A 10 4.09 17.47 -1.13
N PRO A 11 4.34 18.18 0.00
CA PRO A 11 3.99 19.61 0.09
C PRO A 11 4.77 20.48 -0.90
N ALA A 12 6.06 20.20 -1.07
CA ALA A 12 6.92 20.94 -2.01
C ALA A 12 6.52 20.70 -3.46
N LEU A 13 6.18 19.45 -3.83
CA LEU A 13 5.65 19.10 -5.14
C LEU A 13 4.32 19.83 -5.39
N LYS A 14 3.41 19.83 -4.41
CA LYS A 14 2.14 20.53 -4.52
C LYS A 14 2.35 22.03 -4.78
N LEU A 15 3.26 22.69 -4.04
CA LEU A 15 3.59 24.09 -4.24
C LEU A 15 4.22 24.36 -5.61
N PHE A 16 5.22 23.56 -5.98
CA PHE A 16 5.92 23.68 -7.25
C PHE A 16 4.95 23.56 -8.44
N PHE A 17 4.12 22.52 -8.44
CA PHE A 17 3.16 22.33 -9.51
C PHE A 17 2.02 23.34 -9.46
N SER A 18 1.67 23.91 -8.29
CA SER A 18 0.65 24.99 -8.21
C SER A 18 1.09 26.26 -8.92
N SER A 19 2.38 26.62 -8.87
CA SER A 19 2.89 27.87 -9.48
C SER A 19 3.33 27.70 -10.93
N HIS A 20 3.78 26.52 -11.35
CA HIS A 20 4.41 26.35 -12.66
C HIS A 20 3.54 25.65 -13.72
N TRP A 21 2.44 24.98 -13.35
CA TRP A 21 1.63 24.23 -14.34
C TRP A 21 0.99 25.11 -15.43
N ILE A 22 0.64 26.35 -15.07
CA ILE A 22 0.04 27.33 -16.00
C ILE A 22 1.09 27.86 -16.98
N GLU A 23 2.32 28.05 -16.50
CA GLU A 23 3.42 28.63 -17.28
C GLU A 23 4.01 27.62 -18.27
N ASP A 24 4.17 26.36 -17.84
CA ASP A 24 4.75 25.29 -18.66
C ASP A 24 3.87 24.90 -19.86
N LYS A 25 2.54 25.08 -19.76
CA LYS A 25 1.53 24.61 -20.75
C LYS A 25 1.67 23.13 -21.15
N LEU A 26 2.35 22.33 -20.32
CA LEU A 26 2.52 20.91 -20.53
C LEU A 26 1.36 20.16 -19.87
N LYS A 27 0.64 19.37 -20.67
CA LYS A 27 -0.44 18.50 -20.18
C LYS A 27 0.01 17.54 -19.06
N ALA A 28 1.28 17.15 -19.07
CA ALA A 28 1.87 16.34 -18.01
C ALA A 28 1.92 17.08 -16.67
N SER A 29 2.31 18.35 -16.65
CA SER A 29 2.38 19.18 -15.43
C SER A 29 0.98 19.40 -14.84
N GLU A 30 -0.02 19.63 -15.69
CA GLU A 30 -1.44 19.72 -15.29
C GLU A 30 -1.94 18.41 -14.65
N ASN A 31 -1.66 17.26 -15.29
CA ASN A 31 -2.04 15.95 -14.74
C ASN A 31 -1.41 15.68 -13.37
N ILE A 32 -0.12 16.02 -13.20
CA ILE A 32 0.59 15.84 -11.93
C ILE A 32 -0.01 16.77 -10.86
N PHE A 33 -0.31 18.02 -11.20
CA PHE A 33 -0.96 18.96 -10.30
C PHE A 33 -2.30 18.43 -9.78
N HIS A 34 -3.17 17.96 -10.68
CA HIS A 34 -4.45 17.36 -10.29
C HIS A 34 -4.27 16.10 -9.43
N ALA A 35 -3.30 15.24 -9.75
CA ALA A 35 -2.99 14.06 -8.94
C ALA A 35 -2.47 14.41 -7.53
N LEU A 36 -1.71 15.50 -7.39
CA LEU A 36 -1.22 15.99 -6.08
C LEU A 36 -2.31 16.63 -5.22
N LEU A 37 -3.39 17.10 -5.85
CA LEU A 37 -4.59 17.60 -5.16
C LEU A 37 -5.54 16.47 -4.75
N ASP A 38 -5.47 15.33 -5.42
CA ASP A 38 -6.31 14.19 -5.12
C ASP A 38 -5.81 13.43 -3.86
N HIS A 39 -6.64 13.45 -2.82
CA HIS A 39 -6.41 12.74 -1.57
C HIS A 39 -6.32 11.21 -1.76
N SER A 40 -6.92 10.66 -2.80
CA SER A 40 -6.87 9.21 -3.09
C SER A 40 -5.47 8.77 -3.48
N VAL A 41 -4.77 9.60 -4.25
CA VAL A 41 -3.41 9.35 -4.71
C VAL A 41 -2.44 9.39 -3.53
N LEU A 42 -2.54 10.42 -2.67
CA LEU A 42 -1.70 10.51 -1.47
C LEU A 42 -1.94 9.32 -0.53
N ASN A 43 -3.20 8.94 -0.29
CA ASN A 43 -3.56 7.77 0.50
C ASN A 43 -2.89 6.49 -0.04
N TYR A 44 -2.92 6.30 -1.36
CA TYR A 44 -2.31 5.14 -1.98
C TYR A 44 -0.78 5.15 -1.83
N TYR A 45 -0.11 6.31 -1.97
CA TYR A 45 1.32 6.43 -1.68
C TYR A 45 1.67 6.13 -0.22
N LYS A 46 0.82 6.55 0.72
CA LYS A 46 0.95 6.20 2.15
C LYS A 46 0.80 4.70 2.40
N PHE A 47 -0.14 4.05 1.71
CA PHE A 47 -0.27 2.59 1.72
C PHE A 47 1.00 1.92 1.16
N LEU A 48 1.52 2.37 0.02
CA LEU A 48 2.76 1.85 -0.57
C LEU A 48 3.97 2.05 0.35
N GLN A 49 4.06 3.19 1.03
CA GLN A 49 5.10 3.47 2.02
C GLN A 49 5.10 2.45 3.16
N TRP A 50 3.91 1.99 3.57
CA TRP A 50 3.75 0.98 4.63
C TRP A 50 4.03 -0.45 4.15
N ILE A 51 3.48 -0.86 3.00
CA ILE A 51 3.53 -2.27 2.57
C ILE A 51 4.85 -2.65 1.88
N LEU A 52 5.40 -1.78 1.04
CA LEU A 52 6.55 -2.12 0.20
C LEU A 52 7.84 -2.46 0.98
N PRO A 53 8.16 -1.83 2.13
CA PRO A 53 9.32 -2.21 2.92
C PRO A 53 9.32 -3.70 3.32
N LYS A 54 8.14 -4.32 3.50
CA LYS A 54 8.03 -5.74 3.84
C LYS A 54 8.63 -6.63 2.75
N PHE A 55 8.34 -6.32 1.48
CA PHE A 55 8.89 -7.05 0.32
C PHE A 55 10.34 -6.68 0.02
N VAL A 56 10.72 -5.41 0.15
CA VAL A 56 12.12 -4.98 -0.06
C VAL A 56 13.05 -5.70 0.93
N ASN A 57 12.63 -5.84 2.18
CA ASN A 57 13.42 -6.55 3.19
C ASN A 57 13.50 -8.05 2.90
N LEU A 58 12.44 -8.65 2.35
CA LEU A 58 12.44 -10.04 1.87
C LEU A 58 13.44 -10.21 0.71
N ASN A 59 13.37 -9.35 -0.30
CA ASN A 59 14.22 -9.40 -1.49
C ASN A 59 15.71 -9.26 -1.15
N LYS A 60 16.05 -8.44 -0.14
CA LYS A 60 17.44 -8.35 0.36
C LYS A 60 17.97 -9.69 0.88
N LEU A 61 17.12 -10.51 1.51
CA LEU A 61 17.52 -11.83 1.98
C LEU A 61 17.72 -12.81 0.82
N PHE A 62 16.88 -12.73 -0.21
CA PHE A 62 17.07 -13.51 -1.44
C PHE A 62 18.36 -13.16 -2.19
N GLN A 63 18.79 -11.90 -2.13
CA GLN A 63 20.02 -11.40 -2.75
C GLN A 63 21.27 -11.62 -1.89
N SER A 64 21.16 -12.33 -0.77
CA SER A 64 22.30 -12.62 0.10
C SER A 64 23.22 -13.67 -0.52
N ASP A 65 24.52 -13.40 -0.54
CA ASP A 65 25.56 -14.37 -0.95
C ASP A 65 25.75 -15.52 0.05
N LYS A 66 25.15 -15.44 1.24
CA LYS A 66 25.22 -16.46 2.29
C LYS A 66 24.09 -17.49 2.14
N PRO A 67 24.31 -18.78 2.46
CA PRO A 67 23.27 -19.80 2.47
C PRO A 67 22.33 -19.59 3.66
N VAL A 68 21.30 -18.77 3.47
CA VAL A 68 20.33 -18.37 4.51
C VAL A 68 18.92 -18.89 4.24
N ILE A 69 18.78 -20.06 3.60
CA ILE A 69 17.50 -20.63 3.16
C ILE A 69 16.48 -20.75 4.31
N TRP A 70 16.92 -21.24 5.47
CA TRP A 70 16.04 -21.36 6.65
C TRP A 70 15.49 -19.99 7.11
N LEU A 71 16.32 -18.95 7.02
CA LEU A 71 15.96 -17.58 7.40
C LEU A 71 15.03 -16.96 6.37
N VAL A 72 15.27 -17.22 5.07
CA VAL A 72 14.38 -16.81 3.98
C VAL A 72 12.99 -17.42 4.17
N PHE A 73 12.91 -18.74 4.38
CA PHE A 73 11.65 -19.44 4.60
C PHE A 73 10.89 -18.90 5.84
N SER A 74 11.61 -18.72 6.95
CA SER A 74 11.04 -18.13 8.17
C SER A 74 10.50 -16.72 7.89
N LYS A 75 11.27 -15.87 7.20
CA LYS A 75 10.86 -14.49 6.93
C LYS A 75 9.73 -14.40 5.92
N MET A 76 9.71 -15.25 4.89
CA MET A 76 8.58 -15.38 3.96
C MET A 76 7.30 -15.74 4.70
N SER A 77 7.35 -16.74 5.60
CA SER A 77 6.19 -17.18 6.37
C SER A 77 5.64 -16.06 7.26
N VAL A 78 6.52 -15.30 7.91
CA VAL A 78 6.14 -14.13 8.72
C VAL A 78 5.53 -13.03 7.85
N THR A 79 6.18 -12.65 6.74
CA THR A 79 5.68 -11.60 5.83
C THR A 79 4.34 -12.00 5.20
N TYR A 80 4.22 -13.25 4.76
CA TYR A 80 2.97 -13.81 4.24
C TYR A 80 1.85 -13.68 5.28
N THR A 81 2.08 -14.15 6.49
CA THR A 81 1.06 -14.15 7.56
C THR A 81 0.63 -12.72 7.94
N ASP A 82 1.59 -11.80 8.04
CA ASP A 82 1.36 -10.40 8.36
C ASP A 82 0.52 -9.68 7.28
N VAL A 83 0.86 -9.89 6.00
CA VAL A 83 0.12 -9.32 4.88
C VAL A 83 -1.27 -9.98 4.73
N LEU A 84 -1.37 -11.29 4.97
CA LEU A 84 -2.65 -12.03 4.94
C LEU A 84 -3.64 -11.47 5.97
N TYR A 85 -3.19 -11.31 7.22
CA TYR A 85 -4.04 -10.81 8.31
C TYR A 85 -4.32 -9.31 8.23
N SER A 86 -3.72 -8.60 7.27
CA SER A 86 -4.10 -7.21 6.98
C SER A 86 -5.47 -7.12 6.30
N TYR A 87 -5.92 -8.18 5.63
CA TYR A 87 -7.24 -8.22 4.96
C TYR A 87 -8.10 -9.45 5.28
N MET A 88 -7.57 -10.46 5.96
CA MET A 88 -8.29 -11.67 6.37
C MET A 88 -8.34 -11.82 7.90
N ARG A 89 -9.39 -12.50 8.37
CA ARG A 89 -9.51 -12.94 9.77
C ARG A 89 -8.41 -13.95 10.10
N ARG A 90 -8.02 -13.98 11.38
CA ARG A 90 -7.04 -14.96 11.87
C ARG A 90 -7.57 -16.38 11.71
N CYS A 91 -6.66 -17.31 11.41
CA CYS A 91 -6.96 -18.71 11.17
C CYS A 91 -5.82 -19.59 11.72
N ASN A 92 -6.10 -20.87 11.95
CA ASN A 92 -5.13 -21.77 12.59
C ASN A 92 -3.92 -22.08 11.71
N ASN A 93 -4.09 -22.14 10.38
CA ASN A 93 -3.00 -22.44 9.44
C ASN A 93 -2.97 -21.45 8.27
N PRO A 94 -2.39 -20.24 8.46
CA PRO A 94 -2.39 -19.18 7.45
C PRO A 94 -1.75 -19.59 6.13
N LEU A 95 -0.69 -20.40 6.17
CA LEU A 95 0.04 -20.84 4.97
C LEU A 95 -0.79 -21.76 4.06
N SER A 96 -1.78 -22.45 4.62
CA SER A 96 -2.67 -23.35 3.87
C SER A 96 -3.91 -22.68 3.28
N VAL A 97 -4.32 -21.52 3.81
CA VAL A 97 -5.55 -20.84 3.40
C VAL A 97 -5.42 -20.29 1.99
N ASP A 98 -6.47 -20.43 1.17
CA ASP A 98 -6.56 -19.76 -0.13
C ASP A 98 -6.67 -18.24 0.06
N PRO A 99 -5.73 -17.43 -0.44
CA PRO A 99 -5.74 -15.98 -0.34
C PRO A 99 -6.97 -15.30 -0.97
N ASN A 100 -7.69 -16.00 -1.86
CA ASN A 100 -8.92 -15.50 -2.50
C ASN A 100 -10.20 -15.92 -1.78
N ASN A 101 -10.10 -16.71 -0.71
CA ASN A 101 -11.27 -17.20 -0.02
C ASN A 101 -11.96 -16.04 0.72
N SER A 102 -13.01 -15.52 0.10
CA SER A 102 -13.78 -14.37 0.57
C SER A 102 -14.48 -14.63 1.91
N SER A 103 -14.70 -15.89 2.31
CA SER A 103 -15.29 -16.23 3.61
C SER A 103 -14.44 -15.77 4.79
N TYR A 104 -13.14 -15.59 4.59
CA TYR A 104 -12.22 -15.09 5.60
C TYR A 104 -11.95 -13.59 5.48
N PHE A 105 -12.48 -12.90 4.47
CA PHE A 105 -12.18 -11.49 4.27
C PHE A 105 -12.76 -10.64 5.41
N LEU A 106 -11.97 -9.69 5.87
CA LEU A 106 -12.46 -8.63 6.74
C LEU A 106 -13.37 -7.70 5.93
N PRO A 107 -14.38 -7.08 6.56
CA PRO A 107 -15.01 -5.87 6.03
C PRO A 107 -13.95 -4.83 5.63
N LEU A 108 -14.19 -4.06 4.57
CA LEU A 108 -13.21 -3.08 4.05
C LEU A 108 -12.74 -2.09 5.13
N ASN A 109 -13.66 -1.63 5.97
CA ASN A 109 -13.40 -0.72 7.09
C ASN A 109 -12.67 -1.34 8.29
N GLN A 110 -12.48 -2.67 8.31
CA GLN A 110 -11.77 -3.40 9.37
C GLN A 110 -10.38 -3.87 8.93
N MET A 111 -9.99 -3.60 7.68
CA MET A 111 -8.65 -3.90 7.19
C MET A 111 -7.61 -3.01 7.87
N TYR A 112 -6.39 -3.53 8.01
CA TYR A 112 -5.26 -2.75 8.50
C TYR A 112 -4.32 -2.40 7.35
N LEU A 113 -4.17 -1.11 7.05
CA LEU A 113 -3.40 -0.59 5.91
C LEU A 113 -2.23 0.30 6.33
N GLY A 114 -1.85 0.25 7.61
CA GLY A 114 -0.84 1.12 8.21
C GLY A 114 -1.43 2.39 8.84
N ILE A 115 -0.78 2.87 9.91
CA ILE A 115 -1.30 3.95 10.76
C ILE A 115 -1.61 5.24 9.99
N ASP A 116 -0.75 5.63 9.05
CA ASP A 116 -0.91 6.85 8.25
C ASP A 116 -2.18 6.81 7.39
N VAL A 117 -2.45 5.66 6.76
CA VAL A 117 -3.67 5.46 5.95
C VAL A 117 -4.90 5.48 6.84
N MET A 118 -4.86 4.79 7.98
CA MET A 118 -6.00 4.76 8.92
C MET A 118 -6.33 6.16 9.43
N ASN A 119 -5.32 6.98 9.75
CA ASN A 119 -5.52 8.36 10.19
C ASN A 119 -6.08 9.24 9.08
N MET A 120 -5.58 9.08 7.84
CA MET A 120 -6.05 9.88 6.70
C MET A 120 -7.50 9.55 6.33
N LEU A 121 -7.91 8.27 6.40
CA LEU A 121 -9.30 7.85 6.18
C LEU A 121 -10.28 8.42 7.23
N GLN A 122 -9.79 8.78 8.42
CA GLN A 122 -10.59 9.41 9.47
C GLN A 122 -10.72 10.94 9.32
N THR A 123 -9.98 11.54 8.39
CA THR A 123 -10.03 12.99 8.16
C THR A 123 -11.37 13.38 7.55
N LEU A 124 -12.01 14.44 8.06
CA LEU A 124 -13.37 14.85 7.66
C LEU A 124 -13.56 15.05 6.15
N GLU A 125 -12.54 15.54 5.46
CA GLU A 125 -12.57 15.75 3.99
C GLU A 125 -12.66 14.44 3.22
N VAL A 126 -11.90 13.42 3.66
CA VAL A 126 -11.84 12.10 3.05
C VAL A 126 -13.04 11.26 3.46
N ALA A 127 -13.39 11.26 4.74
CA ALA A 127 -14.48 10.45 5.30
C ALA A 127 -15.86 10.77 4.71
N LYS A 128 -16.07 12.01 4.24
CA LYS A 128 -17.31 12.42 3.56
C LYS A 128 -17.48 11.76 2.20
N ASN A 129 -16.38 11.48 1.50
CA ASN A 129 -16.41 10.87 0.18
C ASN A 129 -16.36 9.34 0.27
N HIS A 130 -17.51 8.75 0.59
CA HIS A 130 -17.66 7.31 0.82
C HIS A 130 -17.25 6.46 -0.39
N VAL A 131 -17.54 6.92 -1.62
CA VAL A 131 -17.20 6.22 -2.86
C VAL A 131 -15.68 6.13 -3.01
N MET A 132 -14.98 7.27 -2.86
CA MET A 132 -13.52 7.31 -2.93
C MET A 132 -12.87 6.43 -1.85
N VAL A 133 -13.38 6.46 -0.62
CA VAL A 133 -12.87 5.62 0.47
C VAL A 133 -13.02 4.14 0.12
N GLN A 134 -14.18 3.73 -0.40
CA GLN A 134 -14.43 2.36 -0.80
C GLN A 134 -13.47 1.93 -1.93
N ASP A 135 -13.30 2.75 -2.96
CA ASP A 135 -12.40 2.48 -4.09
C ASP A 135 -10.95 2.30 -3.65
N ILE A 136 -10.48 3.11 -2.69
CA ILE A 136 -9.13 3.00 -2.12
C ILE A 136 -8.97 1.67 -1.38
N LEU A 137 -9.93 1.33 -0.51
CA LEU A 137 -9.87 0.11 0.29
C LEU A 137 -9.90 -1.15 -0.60
N GLU A 138 -10.73 -1.14 -1.65
CA GLU A 138 -10.78 -2.22 -2.64
C GLU A 138 -9.47 -2.35 -3.43
N HIS A 139 -8.90 -1.23 -3.87
CA HIS A 139 -7.59 -1.21 -4.53
C HIS A 139 -6.48 -1.75 -3.63
N CYS A 140 -6.44 -1.32 -2.37
CA CYS A 140 -5.49 -1.82 -1.38
C CYS A 140 -5.66 -3.32 -1.14
N ARG A 141 -6.90 -3.81 -0.97
CA ARG A 141 -7.18 -5.25 -0.83
C ARG A 141 -6.67 -6.03 -2.04
N ARG A 142 -6.97 -5.57 -3.26
CA ARG A 142 -6.52 -6.23 -4.49
C ARG A 142 -5.00 -6.34 -4.52
N PHE A 143 -4.29 -5.27 -4.16
CA PHE A 143 -2.83 -5.28 -4.05
C PHE A 143 -2.34 -6.33 -3.04
N LEU A 144 -2.94 -6.40 -1.84
CA LEU A 144 -2.58 -7.37 -0.81
C LEU A 144 -2.79 -8.81 -1.28
N ILE A 145 -3.94 -9.10 -1.91
CA ILE A 145 -4.25 -10.44 -2.45
C ILE A 145 -3.22 -10.86 -3.50
N ILE A 146 -2.91 -9.98 -4.46
CA ILE A 146 -1.91 -10.26 -5.50
C ILE A 146 -0.55 -10.50 -4.84
N SER A 147 -0.14 -9.63 -3.92
CA SER A 147 1.17 -9.74 -3.24
C SER A 147 1.35 -11.08 -2.51
N ILE A 148 0.29 -11.58 -1.86
CA ILE A 148 0.31 -12.86 -1.17
C ILE A 148 0.44 -14.04 -2.14
N LYS A 149 -0.22 -13.97 -3.30
CA LYS A 149 -0.09 -15.00 -4.35
C LYS A 149 1.34 -15.12 -4.86
N GLU A 150 1.97 -13.98 -5.13
CA GLU A 150 3.36 -13.94 -5.61
C GLU A 150 4.37 -14.45 -4.57
N ILE A 151 4.10 -14.28 -3.26
CA ILE A 151 4.96 -14.84 -2.21
C ILE A 151 4.83 -16.37 -2.11
N ARG A 152 3.65 -16.93 -2.42
CA ARG A 152 3.37 -18.38 -2.32
C ARG A 152 3.90 -19.18 -3.51
N ALA A 153 4.36 -18.52 -4.56
CA ALA A 153 4.81 -19.11 -5.83
C ALA A 153 6.00 -20.06 -5.66
#